data_AF-A0A2V8D572-F1
#
_entry.id   AF-A0A2V8D572-F1
#
_cell.length_a   1.000
_cell.length_b   1.000
_cell.length_c   1.000
_cell.angle_alpha   90.00
_cell.angle_beta   90.00
_cell.angle_gamma   90.00
#
_symmetry.space_group_name_H-M   'P 1'
#
loop_
_entity.id
_entity.type
_entity.pdbx_description
1 polymer ?
#
loop_
_entity_poly.entity_id
_entity_poly.type
_entity_poly.pdbx_seq_one_letter_code
_entity_poly.pdbx_strand_id
1 'polypeptide(L)'
;NIKYRSDFLAYRSVFANWEFTNTPFDQVALEDNDFVYADPPYDVEFTQYSTGGFGWAEQERTAEWLSNHRGPVILSNQATPRIVKLYRSLNFSLKFVDAPRRISCTGDRTPAPEVLASRNLTTG
;
A
#
# COMPACT_ATOMS: atom_id res chain seq x y z
N ASN A 1 -5.77 1.58 34.51
CA ASN A 1 -7.20 1.74 34.21
C ASN A 1 -7.32 2.13 32.73
N ILE A 2 -7.46 1.14 31.84
CA ILE A 2 -7.56 1.37 30.39
C ILE A 2 -9.01 1.70 30.09
N LYS A 3 -9.29 2.93 29.63
CA LYS A 3 -10.63 3.31 29.16
C LYS A 3 -10.88 2.60 27.83
N TYR A 4 -11.53 1.46 27.88
CA TYR A 4 -12.05 0.80 26.68
C TYR A 4 -13.11 1.71 26.06
N ARG A 5 -12.99 1.98 24.76
CA ARG A 5 -14.06 2.61 23.99
C ARG A 5 -15.14 1.56 23.78
N SER A 6 -16.35 1.87 24.22
CA SER A 6 -17.53 1.02 24.11
C SER A 6 -18.26 1.16 22.78
N ASP A 7 -18.00 2.24 22.04
CA ASP A 7 -18.61 2.49 20.74
C ASP A 7 -17.71 3.30 19.80
N PHE A 8 -18.11 3.29 18.53
CA PHE A 8 -17.46 3.97 17.42
C PHE A 8 -18.39 5.01 16.78
N LEU A 9 -19.40 5.50 17.52
CA LEU A 9 -20.43 6.40 16.96
C LEU A 9 -19.86 7.71 16.44
N ALA A 10 -18.73 8.17 16.99
CA ALA A 10 -18.01 9.35 16.52
C ALA A 10 -17.54 9.23 15.05
N TYR A 11 -17.40 8.02 14.51
CA TYR A 11 -16.99 7.78 13.12
C TYR A 11 -18.18 7.75 12.16
N ARG A 12 -19.42 7.73 12.65
CA ARG A 12 -20.62 7.65 11.81
C ARG A 12 -20.71 8.79 10.80
N SER A 13 -20.38 10.01 11.22
CA SER A 13 -20.37 11.17 10.31
C SER A 13 -19.19 11.14 9.34
N VAL A 14 -18.03 10.67 9.80
CA VAL A 14 -16.80 10.56 8.98
C VAL A 14 -17.00 9.56 7.84
N PHE A 15 -17.63 8.43 8.13
CA PHE A 15 -17.87 7.35 7.16
C PHE A 15 -19.23 7.42 6.47
N ALA A 16 -19.98 8.53 6.61
CA ALA A 16 -21.34 8.63 6.09
C ALA A 16 -21.44 8.41 4.57
N ASN A 17 -20.37 8.75 3.83
CA ASN A 17 -20.28 8.60 2.38
C ASN A 17 -19.21 7.58 1.96
N TRP A 18 -18.84 6.66 2.86
CA TRP A 18 -17.86 5.62 2.56
C TRP A 18 -18.58 4.33 2.16
N GLU A 19 -18.11 3.71 1.10
CA GLU A 19 -18.43 2.34 0.77
C GLU A 19 -17.28 1.44 1.24
N PHE A 20 -17.62 0.35 1.94
CA PHE A 20 -16.65 -0.62 2.42
C PHE A 20 -16.85 -1.94 1.69
N THR A 21 -15.78 -2.44 1.08
CA THR A 21 -15.77 -3.70 0.36
C THR A 21 -14.77 -4.67 0.98
N ASN A 22 -15.04 -5.97 0.86
CA ASN A 22 -14.10 -7.03 1.21
C ASN A 22 -13.95 -7.96 0.01
N THR A 23 -13.05 -7.60 -0.89
CA THR A 23 -12.78 -8.30 -2.14
C THR A 23 -11.28 -8.31 -2.41
N PRO A 24 -10.78 -9.22 -3.26
CA PRO A 24 -9.45 -9.09 -3.84
C PRO A 24 -9.27 -7.70 -4.48
N PHE A 25 -8.05 -7.16 -4.41
CA PHE A 25 -7.75 -5.80 -4.86
C PHE A 25 -8.10 -5.59 -6.35
N ASP A 26 -7.85 -6.59 -7.18
CA ASP A 26 -8.09 -6.57 -8.63
C ASP A 26 -9.55 -6.79 -9.02
N GLN A 27 -10.44 -6.95 -8.04
CA GLN A 27 -11.89 -7.01 -8.23
C GLN A 27 -12.60 -5.73 -7.77
N VAL A 28 -11.86 -4.74 -7.27
CA VAL A 28 -12.42 -3.42 -6.98
C VAL A 28 -12.77 -2.74 -8.30
N ALA A 29 -14.02 -2.33 -8.44
CA ALA A 29 -14.46 -1.54 -9.59
C ALA A 29 -13.87 -0.12 -9.46
N LEU A 30 -13.05 0.27 -10.43
CA LEU A 30 -12.45 1.60 -10.52
C LEU A 30 -12.95 2.29 -11.79
N GLU A 31 -13.33 3.54 -11.67
CA GLU A 31 -13.60 4.42 -12.81
C GLU A 31 -12.28 4.98 -13.35
N ASP A 32 -12.20 5.24 -14.66
CA ASP A 32 -10.97 5.63 -15.36
C ASP A 32 -10.22 6.84 -14.74
N ASN A 33 -10.92 7.70 -14.00
CA ASN A 33 -10.39 8.92 -13.40
C ASN A 33 -10.26 8.85 -11.86
N ASP A 34 -10.53 7.69 -11.26
CA ASP A 34 -10.40 7.52 -9.81
C ASP A 34 -8.96 7.72 -9.35
N PHE A 35 -8.80 8.40 -8.22
CA PHE A 35 -7.54 8.45 -7.51
C PHE A 35 -7.40 7.19 -6.65
N VAL A 36 -6.35 6.41 -6.90
CA VAL A 36 -6.08 5.17 -6.17
C VAL A 36 -4.88 5.34 -5.24
N TYR A 37 -5.11 5.15 -3.95
CA TYR A 37 -4.05 4.96 -2.96
C TYR A 37 -4.01 3.49 -2.56
N ALA A 38 -2.88 2.82 -2.80
CA ALA A 38 -2.68 1.42 -2.48
C ALA A 38 -1.52 1.26 -1.48
N ASP A 39 -1.81 0.57 -0.37
CA ASP A 39 -0.86 0.24 0.69
C ASP A 39 -0.88 -1.28 0.94
N PRO A 40 -0.37 -2.09 -0.01
CA PRO A 40 -0.35 -3.54 0.14
C PRO A 40 0.60 -3.96 1.28
N PRO A 41 0.50 -5.21 1.78
CA PRO A 41 1.49 -5.74 2.70
C PRO A 41 2.92 -5.56 2.17
N TYR A 42 3.82 -5.04 3.01
CA TYR A 42 5.17 -4.68 2.57
C TYR A 42 6.03 -5.89 2.24
N ASP A 43 6.97 -5.66 1.33
CA ASP A 43 8.01 -6.60 0.95
C ASP A 43 9.06 -6.77 2.06
N VAL A 44 8.76 -7.61 3.06
CA VAL A 44 9.65 -7.89 4.19
C VAL A 44 10.16 -9.33 4.17
N GLU A 45 11.42 -9.56 4.55
CA GLU A 45 12.12 -10.86 4.46
C GLU A 45 11.60 -11.96 5.42
N PHE A 46 10.55 -11.72 6.21
CA PHE A 46 10.06 -12.72 7.18
C PHE A 46 8.54 -12.71 7.33
N THR A 47 7.86 -13.64 6.65
CA THR A 47 6.55 -14.17 7.10
C THR A 47 6.48 -15.68 6.83
N GLN A 48 7.26 -16.48 7.58
CA GLN A 48 7.20 -17.96 7.52
C GLN A 48 5.87 -18.57 8.03
N TYR A 49 4.77 -17.82 8.10
CA TYR A 49 3.53 -18.29 8.76
C TYR A 49 2.22 -18.07 8.01
N SER A 50 2.24 -17.63 6.75
CA SER A 50 1.00 -17.52 5.97
C SER A 50 1.05 -18.44 4.75
N THR A 51 0.48 -19.64 4.90
CA THR A 51 0.21 -20.63 3.83
C THR A 51 -0.80 -20.12 2.77
N GLY A 52 -0.96 -18.79 2.66
CA GLY A 52 -1.80 -18.05 1.72
C GLY A 52 -1.49 -16.54 1.74
N GLY A 53 -0.23 -16.17 2.05
CA GLY A 53 0.19 -14.78 2.27
C GLY A 53 0.39 -13.95 1.00
N PHE A 54 0.56 -12.64 1.20
CA PHE A 54 0.85 -11.67 0.14
C PHE A 54 2.33 -11.78 -0.28
N GLY A 55 2.60 -12.72 -1.17
CA GLY A 55 3.95 -13.02 -1.67
C GLY A 55 4.38 -12.12 -2.82
N TRP A 56 5.55 -12.44 -3.40
CA TRP A 56 6.10 -11.68 -4.52
C TRP A 56 5.16 -11.63 -5.75
N ALA A 57 4.48 -12.74 -6.07
CA ALA A 57 3.52 -12.78 -7.16
C ALA A 57 2.35 -11.79 -6.95
N GLU A 58 1.93 -11.57 -5.70
CA GLU A 58 0.88 -10.58 -5.38
C GLU A 58 1.42 -9.14 -5.46
N GLN A 59 2.70 -8.91 -5.16
CA GLN A 59 3.37 -7.62 -5.38
C GLN A 59 3.38 -7.28 -6.88
N GLU A 60 3.78 -8.22 -7.72
CA GLU A 60 3.78 -8.07 -9.19
C GLU A 60 2.36 -7.81 -9.70
N ARG A 61 1.40 -8.66 -9.33
CA ARG A 61 0.00 -8.54 -9.76
C ARG A 61 -0.62 -7.21 -9.35
N THR A 62 -0.32 -6.72 -8.13
CA THR A 62 -0.80 -5.41 -7.66
C THR A 62 -0.20 -4.27 -8.47
N ALA A 63 1.12 -4.29 -8.67
CA ALA A 63 1.81 -3.23 -9.40
C ALA A 63 1.38 -3.18 -10.87
N GLU A 64 1.23 -4.34 -11.52
CA GLU A 64 0.78 -4.46 -12.90
C GLU A 64 -0.66 -3.97 -13.06
N TRP A 65 -1.58 -4.42 -12.19
CA TRP A 65 -2.97 -3.97 -12.20
C TRP A 65 -3.08 -2.45 -12.07
N LEU A 66 -2.39 -1.87 -11.08
CA LEU A 66 -2.36 -0.42 -10.86
C LEU A 66 -1.66 0.34 -12.00
N SER A 67 -0.67 -0.25 -12.66
CA SER A 67 0.01 0.38 -13.80
C SER A 67 -0.89 0.51 -15.04
N ASN A 68 -1.94 -0.31 -15.13
CA ASN A 68 -2.93 -0.25 -16.20
C ASN A 68 -4.05 0.76 -15.93
N HIS A 69 -4.14 1.30 -14.70
CA HIS A 69 -5.11 2.33 -14.36
C HIS A 69 -4.79 3.64 -15.09
N ARG A 70 -5.81 4.28 -15.67
CA ARG A 70 -5.66 5.55 -16.41
C ARG A 70 -5.60 6.75 -15.46
N GLY A 71 -6.24 6.63 -14.31
CA GLY A 71 -6.33 7.68 -13.30
C GLY A 71 -5.06 7.78 -12.45
N PRO A 72 -5.03 8.75 -11.51
CA PRO A 72 -3.90 8.94 -10.63
C PRO A 72 -3.71 7.77 -9.66
N VAL A 73 -2.47 7.30 -9.52
CA VAL A 73 -2.11 6.20 -8.63
C VAL A 73 -0.97 6.62 -7.71
N ILE A 74 -1.10 6.28 -6.42
CA ILE A 74 -0.02 6.25 -5.44
C ILE A 74 0.04 4.84 -4.82
N LEU A 75 1.23 4.26 -4.80
CA LEU A 75 1.52 2.94 -4.26
C LEU A 75 2.69 3.02 -3.27
N SER A 76 2.44 2.63 -2.01
CA SER A 76 3.45 2.59 -0.95
C SER A 76 4.05 1.19 -0.78
N ASN A 77 5.33 1.12 -0.42
CA ASN A 77 6.00 -0.12 0.01
C ASN A 77 7.34 0.17 0.71
N GLN A 78 8.00 -0.88 1.22
CA GLN A 78 9.41 -0.84 1.54
C GLN A 78 10.25 -0.72 0.25
N ALA A 79 11.27 0.14 0.25
CA ALA A 79 12.17 0.36 -0.87
C ALA A 79 13.24 -0.74 -1.01
N THR A 80 12.82 -2.01 -1.11
CA THR A 80 13.74 -3.11 -1.41
C THR A 80 14.26 -3.00 -2.85
N PRO A 81 15.45 -3.53 -3.18
CA PRO A 81 15.95 -3.50 -4.55
C PRO A 81 14.99 -4.10 -5.57
N ARG A 82 14.23 -5.15 -5.20
CA ARG A 82 13.26 -5.80 -6.09
C ARG A 82 12.00 -4.96 -6.30
N ILE A 83 11.47 -4.31 -5.27
CA ILE A 83 10.33 -3.39 -5.40
C ILE A 83 10.70 -2.19 -6.26
N VAL A 84 11.86 -1.58 -6.02
CA VAL A 84 12.34 -0.44 -6.81
C VAL A 84 12.48 -0.82 -8.28
N LYS A 85 13.01 -2.02 -8.57
CA LYS A 85 13.12 -2.53 -9.93
C LYS A 85 11.75 -2.72 -10.58
N LEU A 86 10.81 -3.39 -9.89
CA LEU A 86 9.45 -3.65 -10.37
C LEU A 86 8.71 -2.34 -10.71
N TYR A 87 8.70 -1.39 -9.78
CA TYR A 87 7.97 -0.14 -10.00
C TYR A 87 8.59 0.70 -11.13
N ARG A 88 9.92 0.72 -11.27
CA ARG A 88 10.58 1.37 -12.40
C ARG A 88 10.25 0.69 -13.74
N SER A 89 10.19 -0.64 -13.79
CA SER A 89 9.81 -1.34 -15.03
C SER A 89 8.37 -1.07 -15.47
N LEU A 90 7.51 -0.66 -14.54
CA LEU A 90 6.12 -0.30 -14.79
C LEU A 90 5.89 1.22 -14.92
N ASN A 91 6.98 1.98 -15.13
CA ASN A 91 6.98 3.43 -15.36
C ASN A 91 6.37 4.27 -14.20
N PHE A 92 6.48 3.80 -12.97
CA PHE A 92 6.18 4.64 -11.81
C PHE A 92 7.32 5.62 -11.52
N SER A 93 6.96 6.84 -11.12
CA SER A 93 7.87 7.81 -10.52
C SER A 93 8.08 7.48 -9.05
N LEU A 94 9.33 7.39 -8.58
CA LEU A 94 9.63 6.97 -7.22
C LEU A 94 10.10 8.13 -6.35
N LYS A 95 9.46 8.29 -5.19
CA LYS A 95 9.92 9.14 -4.10
C LYS A 95 10.31 8.26 -2.93
N PHE A 96 11.57 8.36 -2.49
CA PHE A 96 12.05 7.67 -1.31
C PHE A 96 11.79 8.50 -0.06
N VAL A 97 11.34 7.86 1.01
CA VAL A 97 11.02 8.50 2.28
C VAL A 97 11.79 7.79 3.39
N ASP A 98 12.49 8.57 4.20
CA ASP A 98 13.15 8.07 5.40
C ASP A 98 12.08 7.79 6.47
N ALA A 99 11.72 6.53 6.65
CA ALA A 99 10.74 6.11 7.64
C ALA A 99 11.46 5.60 8.92
N PRO A 100 11.36 6.30 10.06
CA PRO A 100 11.83 5.75 11.33
C PRO A 100 10.90 4.61 11.76
N ARG A 101 11.38 3.35 11.77
CA ARG A 101 10.59 2.22 12.27
C ARG A 101 10.22 2.44 13.74
N ARG A 102 8.93 2.65 14.05
CA ARG A 102 8.46 2.80 15.44
C ARG A 102 8.24 1.49 16.19
N ILE A 103 8.16 0.32 15.54
CA ILE A 103 8.06 -0.97 16.22
C ILE A 103 8.75 -2.05 15.39
N SER A 104 9.76 -2.69 15.96
CA SER A 104 10.35 -3.94 15.45
C SER A 104 10.09 -5.00 16.51
N CYS A 105 9.36 -6.06 16.17
CA CYS A 105 9.19 -7.22 17.04
C CYS A 105 10.50 -8.03 17.21
N THR A 106 11.54 -7.74 16.43
CA THR A 106 12.80 -8.51 16.36
C THR A 106 14.04 -7.73 16.79
N GLY A 107 13.91 -6.45 17.18
CA GLY A 107 15.01 -5.65 17.69
C GLY A 107 15.99 -5.13 16.63
N ASP A 108 15.86 -5.53 15.36
CA ASP A 108 16.61 -4.93 14.26
C ASP A 108 16.04 -3.53 13.94
N ARG A 109 16.93 -2.55 13.99
CA ARG A 109 16.67 -1.11 13.86
C ARG A 109 17.29 -0.52 12.58
N THR A 110 17.78 -1.35 11.67
CA THR A 110 18.27 -0.87 10.38
C THR A 110 17.15 -0.11 9.67
N PRO A 111 17.33 1.18 9.33
CA PRO A 111 16.34 1.93 8.59
C PRO A 111 16.06 1.23 7.27
N ALA A 112 14.81 0.83 7.05
CA ALA A 112 14.36 0.38 5.75
C ALA A 112 13.70 1.60 5.09
N PRO A 113 14.31 2.21 4.05
CA PRO A 113 13.67 3.31 3.34
C PRO A 113 12.32 2.86 2.79
N GLU A 114 11.32 3.74 2.82
CA GLU A 114 10.04 3.52 2.15
C GLU A 114 10.08 4.14 0.76
N VAL A 115 9.23 3.64 -0.14
CA VAL A 115 9.03 4.20 -1.47
C VAL A 115 7.56 4.52 -1.69
N LEU A 116 7.30 5.74 -2.15
CA LEU A 116 6.04 6.15 -2.74
C LEU A 116 6.22 6.16 -4.26
N ALA A 117 5.58 5.20 -4.92
CA ALA A 117 5.50 5.11 -6.36
C ALA A 117 4.25 5.85 -6.86
N SER A 118 4.40 6.72 -7.84
CA SER A 118 3.28 7.48 -8.40
C SER A 118 3.20 7.42 -9.91
N ARG A 119 1.97 7.48 -10.42
CA ARG A 119 1.67 7.50 -11.86
C ARG A 119 0.43 8.36 -12.12
N ASN A 120 0.41 9.04 -13.26
CA ASN A 120 -0.67 9.93 -13.69
C ASN A 120 -1.04 11.04 -12.68
N LEU A 121 -0.11 11.41 -11.77
CA LEU A 121 -0.28 12.60 -10.94
C LEU A 121 -0.02 13.82 -11.82
N THR A 122 -1.04 14.65 -12.04
CA THR A 122 -0.86 15.97 -12.62
C THR A 122 -0.09 16.83 -11.64
N THR A 123 1.20 17.04 -11.90
CA THR A 123 1.89 18.24 -11.37
C THR A 123 1.28 19.42 -12.10
N GLY A 124 0.46 20.19 -11.38
CA GLY A 124 -0.04 21.49 -11.84
C GLY A 124 1.09 22.48 -12.10
#